data_AF-A0A8H9BY49-F1
#
_entry.id   AF-A0A8H9BY49-F1
#
_cell.length_a   1.000
_cell.length_b   1.000
_cell.length_c   1.000
_cell.angle_alpha   90.00
_cell.angle_beta   90.00
_cell.angle_gamma   90.00
#
_symmetry.space_group_name_H-M   'P 1'
#
loop_
_entity.id
_entity.type
_entity.pdbx_description
1 polymer ?
#
loop_
_entity_poly.entity_id
_entity_poly.type
_entity_poly.pdbx_seq_one_letter_code
_entity_poly.pdbx_strand_id
1 'polypeptide(L)'
;MKLHQKWVTLIIISTIINLLSIKAFPLALGTLYLPVLFKIVQLQLNLSNGLVDDAQSHVKTFVKTNQKGIVISVICCIAITVALTIYLDDFYNQFSGILGVFIQISPVMMVIGLVLYILAAIAVVQAVKHKFMHTEAVKVKETTSNE
;
A
#
# COMPACT_ATOMS: atom_id res chain seq x y z
N MET A 1 -4.47 19.17 1.50
CA MET A 1 -4.08 18.43 2.72
C MET A 1 -2.90 17.51 2.40
N LYS A 2 -1.83 17.53 3.19
CA LYS A 2 -0.59 16.74 2.96
C LYS A 2 -0.83 15.25 3.26
N LEU A 3 -1.56 14.54 2.39
CA LEU A 3 -1.84 13.10 2.51
C LEU A 3 -0.55 12.26 2.62
N HIS A 4 0.52 12.71 1.94
CA HIS A 4 1.83 12.06 1.99
C HIS A 4 2.45 12.03 3.40
N GLN A 5 2.13 13.00 4.26
CA GLN A 5 2.79 13.19 5.55
C GLN A 5 2.19 12.28 6.63
N LYS A 6 0.92 11.83 6.44
CA LYS A 6 0.20 10.93 7.37
C LYS A 6 0.07 9.50 6.85
N TRP A 7 0.80 9.11 5.81
CA TRP A 7 0.68 7.79 5.18
C TRP A 7 0.90 6.63 6.17
N VAL A 8 1.85 6.76 7.11
CA VAL A 8 2.09 5.77 8.17
C VAL A 8 0.88 5.67 9.11
N THR A 9 0.33 6.80 9.55
CA THR A 9 -0.85 6.83 10.42
C THR A 9 -2.06 6.20 9.75
N LEU A 10 -2.26 6.45 8.44
CA LEU A 10 -3.33 5.82 7.67
C LEU A 10 -3.14 4.30 7.55
N ILE A 11 -1.91 3.84 7.32
CA ILE A 11 -1.59 2.40 7.28
C ILE A 11 -1.84 1.75 8.63
N ILE A 12 -1.40 2.37 9.72
CA ILE A 12 -1.61 1.83 11.09
C ILE A 12 -3.11 1.75 11.40
N ILE A 13 -3.86 2.83 11.20
CA ILE A 13 -5.30 2.86 11.46
C ILE A 13 -6.03 1.84 10.58
N SER A 14 -5.70 1.78 9.29
CA SER A 14 -6.31 0.83 8.36
C SER A 14 -5.96 -0.62 8.73
N THR A 15 -4.73 -0.88 9.18
CA THR A 15 -4.31 -2.22 9.62
C THR A 15 -5.09 -2.64 10.86
N ILE A 16 -5.21 -1.75 11.85
CA ILE A 16 -5.94 -2.02 13.10
C ILE A 16 -7.42 -2.31 12.80
N ILE A 17 -8.08 -1.47 12.00
CA ILE A 17 -9.50 -1.66 11.63
C ILE A 17 -9.69 -2.95 10.82
N ASN A 18 -8.78 -3.26 9.89
CA ASN A 18 -8.84 -4.49 9.11
C ASN A 18 -8.49 -5.74 9.93
N LEU A 19 -7.67 -5.65 10.99
CA LEU A 19 -7.41 -6.76 11.92
C LEU A 19 -8.61 -7.01 12.84
N LEU A 20 -9.24 -5.95 13.33
CA LEU A 20 -10.47 -6.02 14.14
C LEU A 20 -11.62 -6.64 13.35
N SER A 21 -11.64 -6.43 12.04
CA SER A 21 -12.56 -7.11 11.13
C SER A 21 -11.99 -8.47 10.73
N ILE A 22 -12.39 -9.51 11.45
CA ILE A 22 -11.96 -10.90 11.24
C ILE A 22 -12.08 -11.33 9.76
N LYS A 23 -13.12 -10.88 9.05
CA LYS A 23 -13.33 -11.16 7.60
C LYS A 23 -12.41 -10.35 6.67
N ALA A 24 -11.83 -9.24 7.14
CA ALA A 24 -10.95 -8.36 6.36
C ALA A 24 -9.45 -8.63 6.57
N PHE A 25 -9.09 -9.77 7.17
CA PHE A 25 -7.70 -10.14 7.45
C PHE A 25 -6.76 -10.03 6.22
N PRO A 26 -7.13 -10.47 5.00
CA PRO A 26 -6.25 -10.32 3.84
C PRO A 26 -6.03 -8.86 3.41
N LEU A 27 -7.01 -7.97 3.62
CA LEU A 27 -6.84 -6.51 3.45
C LEU A 27 -5.84 -5.94 4.46
N ALA A 28 -5.87 -6.43 5.70
CA ALA A 28 -4.95 -6.03 6.77
C ALA A 28 -3.50 -6.39 6.42
N LEU A 29 -3.27 -7.63 5.95
CA LEU A 29 -1.98 -8.06 5.42
C LEU A 29 -1.56 -7.22 4.20
N GLY A 30 -2.51 -6.94 3.32
CA GLY A 30 -2.33 -6.00 2.21
C GLY A 30 -1.77 -4.68 2.70
N THR A 31 -2.41 -4.02 3.67
CA THR A 31 -1.94 -2.73 4.23
C THR A 31 -0.53 -2.79 4.81
N LEU A 32 -0.20 -3.86 5.54
CA LEU A 32 1.12 -4.06 6.13
C LEU A 32 2.21 -4.29 5.08
N TYR A 33 1.84 -4.79 3.91
CA TYR A 33 2.79 -5.05 2.83
C TYR A 33 3.21 -3.77 2.07
N LEU A 34 2.38 -2.72 2.06
CA LEU A 34 2.67 -1.48 1.33
C LEU A 34 3.97 -0.75 1.75
N PRO A 35 4.30 -0.60 3.05
CA PRO A 35 5.59 -0.05 3.49
C PRO A 35 6.79 -0.89 3.06
N VAL A 36 6.62 -2.22 2.96
CA VAL A 36 7.68 -3.13 2.52
C VAL A 36 7.93 -2.91 1.02
N LEU A 37 6.86 -2.84 0.21
CA LEU A 37 6.95 -2.48 -1.20
C LEU A 37 7.70 -1.16 -1.40
N PHE A 38 7.41 -0.14 -0.59
CA PHE A 38 8.13 1.14 -0.65
C PHE A 38 9.65 1.00 -0.47
N LYS A 39 10.09 0.18 0.50
CA LYS A 39 11.51 -0.09 0.72
C LYS A 39 12.12 -0.88 -0.44
N ILE A 40 11.41 -1.85 -1.00
CA ILE A 40 11.87 -2.62 -2.16
C ILE A 40 12.08 -1.70 -3.36
N VAL A 41 11.13 -0.81 -3.65
CA VAL A 41 11.26 0.18 -4.75
C VAL A 41 12.45 1.09 -4.54
N GLN A 42 12.69 1.56 -3.30
CA GLN A 42 13.90 2.34 -2.99
C GLN A 42 15.18 1.55 -3.22
N LEU A 43 15.23 0.29 -2.78
CA LEU A 43 16.39 -0.57 -2.96
C LEU A 43 16.66 -0.80 -4.46
N GLN A 44 15.63 -1.13 -5.22
CA GLN A 44 15.75 -1.35 -6.67
C GLN A 44 16.22 -0.10 -7.42
N LEU A 45 15.77 1.09 -7.00
CA LEU A 45 16.26 2.37 -7.55
C LEU A 45 17.69 2.69 -7.11
N ASN A 46 18.08 2.32 -5.90
CA ASN A 46 19.44 2.51 -5.40
C ASN A 46 20.43 1.59 -6.11
N LEU A 47 20.03 0.34 -6.38
CA LEU A 47 20.82 -0.62 -7.16
C LEU A 47 20.90 -0.22 -8.64
N SER A 48 19.84 0.37 -9.20
CA SER A 48 19.85 0.87 -10.58
C SER A 48 20.72 2.13 -10.76
N ASN A 49 20.99 2.89 -9.70
CA ASN A 49 21.90 4.04 -9.76
C ASN A 49 23.34 3.53 -9.96
N GLY A 50 23.92 3.79 -11.13
CA GLY A 50 25.30 3.41 -11.46
C GLY A 50 25.44 2.20 -12.40
N LEU A 51 24.33 1.58 -12.82
CA LEU A 51 24.34 0.50 -13.82
C LEU A 51 24.00 0.95 -15.25
N VAL A 52 23.42 2.15 -15.45
CA VAL A 52 23.02 2.66 -16.77
C VAL A 52 23.24 4.18 -16.85
N ASP A 53 23.71 4.67 -18.01
CA ASP A 53 24.16 6.04 -18.26
C ASP A 53 23.05 7.11 -18.25
N ASP A 54 21.77 6.75 -18.42
CA ASP A 54 20.65 7.70 -18.46
C ASP A 54 19.83 7.66 -17.15
N ALA A 55 20.34 8.34 -16.13
CA ALA A 55 19.76 8.30 -14.78
C ALA A 55 18.30 8.80 -14.72
N GLN A 56 17.89 9.74 -15.59
CA GLN A 56 16.60 10.42 -15.49
C GLN A 56 15.45 9.65 -16.17
N SER A 57 15.69 9.02 -17.33
CA SER A 57 14.66 8.22 -18.01
C SER A 57 14.36 6.91 -17.28
N HIS A 58 15.36 6.37 -16.57
CA HIS A 58 15.26 5.14 -15.79
C HIS A 58 14.39 5.30 -14.54
N VAL A 59 14.60 6.34 -13.73
CA VAL A 59 13.83 6.53 -12.48
C VAL A 59 12.34 6.71 -12.76
N LYS A 60 11.99 7.48 -13.81
CA LYS A 60 10.60 7.69 -14.20
C LYS A 60 9.93 6.40 -14.68
N THR A 61 10.63 5.59 -15.46
CA THR A 61 10.13 4.28 -15.93
C THR A 61 9.98 3.30 -14.78
N PHE A 62 10.95 3.26 -13.88
CA PHE A 62 10.98 2.37 -12.75
C PHE A 62 9.86 2.68 -11.74
N VAL A 63 9.64 3.96 -11.42
CA VAL A 63 8.52 4.40 -10.58
C VAL A 63 7.17 4.04 -11.22
N LYS A 64 7.03 4.23 -12.54
CA LYS A 64 5.79 3.90 -13.26
C LYS A 64 5.49 2.39 -13.27
N THR A 65 6.52 1.56 -13.46
CA THR A 65 6.39 0.09 -13.42
C THR A 65 6.05 -0.41 -12.02
N ASN A 66 6.70 0.12 -10.99
CA ASN A 66 6.41 -0.24 -9.60
C ASN A 66 5.03 0.24 -9.13
N GLN A 67 4.58 1.41 -9.60
CA GLN A 67 3.21 1.87 -9.35
C GLN A 67 2.18 0.89 -9.93
N LYS A 68 2.39 0.38 -11.15
CA LYS A 68 1.52 -0.66 -11.72
C LYS A 68 1.54 -1.94 -10.88
N GLY A 69 2.72 -2.35 -10.40
CA GLY A 69 2.91 -3.47 -9.47
C GLY A 69 2.10 -3.34 -8.16
N ILE A 70 2.09 -2.14 -7.57
CA ILE A 70 1.29 -1.85 -6.37
C ILE A 70 -0.21 -1.93 -6.68
N VAL A 71 -0.65 -1.40 -7.82
CA VAL A 71 -2.07 -1.44 -8.20
C VAL A 71 -2.56 -2.88 -8.40
N ILE A 72 -1.78 -3.73 -9.08
CA ILE A 72 -2.17 -5.12 -9.28
C ILE A 72 -2.21 -5.90 -7.95
N SER A 73 -1.29 -5.63 -7.01
CA SER A 73 -1.33 -6.29 -5.70
C SER A 73 -2.54 -5.87 -4.88
N VAL A 74 -2.94 -4.59 -4.95
CA VAL A 74 -4.14 -4.07 -4.28
C VAL A 74 -5.39 -4.77 -4.79
N ILE A 75 -5.54 -4.88 -6.11
CA ILE A 75 -6.67 -5.59 -6.73
C ILE A 75 -6.68 -7.07 -6.31
N CYS A 76 -5.51 -7.71 -6.26
CA CYS A 76 -5.38 -9.09 -5.80
C CYS A 76 -5.81 -9.27 -4.34
N CYS A 77 -5.38 -8.40 -3.43
CA CYS A 77 -5.81 -8.45 -2.02
C CYS A 77 -7.33 -8.31 -1.88
N ILE A 78 -7.96 -7.46 -2.68
CA ILE A 78 -9.43 -7.31 -2.69
C ILE A 78 -10.09 -8.60 -3.17
N ALA A 79 -9.63 -9.16 -4.30
CA ALA A 79 -10.19 -10.38 -4.87
C ALA A 79 -10.08 -11.57 -3.90
N ILE A 80 -8.91 -11.76 -3.28
CA ILE A 80 -8.68 -12.80 -2.28
C ILE A 80 -9.60 -12.59 -1.07
N THR A 81 -9.76 -11.34 -0.59
CA THR A 81 -10.64 -11.07 0.56
C THR A 81 -12.08 -11.45 0.26
N VAL A 82 -12.61 -11.10 -0.92
CA VAL A 82 -13.97 -11.47 -1.32
C VAL A 82 -14.11 -12.98 -1.42
N ALA A 83 -13.16 -13.66 -2.08
CA ALA A 83 -13.17 -15.12 -2.20
C ALA A 83 -13.13 -15.83 -0.84
N LEU A 84 -12.24 -15.39 0.07
CA LEU A 84 -12.14 -15.94 1.43
C LEU A 84 -13.41 -15.69 2.24
N THR A 85 -14.02 -14.51 2.10
CA THR A 85 -15.24 -14.17 2.84
C THR A 85 -16.40 -15.10 2.47
N ILE A 86 -16.52 -15.45 1.18
CA ILE A 86 -17.53 -16.38 0.69
C ILE A 86 -17.19 -17.81 1.13
N TYR A 87 -15.94 -18.23 0.95
CA TYR A 87 -15.54 -19.62 1.23
C TYR A 87 -15.55 -19.98 2.72
N LEU A 88 -15.23 -19.04 3.59
CA LEU A 88 -15.23 -19.24 5.04
C LEU A 88 -16.56 -18.82 5.70
N ASP A 89 -17.62 -18.53 4.96
CA ASP A 89 -18.85 -18.01 5.58
C ASP A 89 -19.43 -18.98 6.61
N ASP A 90 -19.46 -20.28 6.29
CA ASP A 90 -19.87 -21.33 7.23
C ASP A 90 -18.95 -21.46 8.46
N PHE A 91 -17.66 -21.18 8.30
CA PHE A 91 -16.70 -21.14 9.40
C PHE A 91 -16.93 -19.91 10.29
N TYR A 92 -17.21 -18.76 9.68
CA TYR A 92 -17.51 -17.53 10.40
C TYR A 92 -18.83 -17.62 11.18
N ASN A 93 -19.83 -18.31 10.63
CA ASN A 93 -21.14 -18.50 11.28
C ASN A 93 -21.09 -19.46 12.49
N GLN A 94 -20.00 -20.21 12.68
CA GLN A 94 -19.81 -21.06 13.87
C GLN A 94 -19.33 -20.29 15.11
N PHE A 95 -18.83 -19.07 14.95
CA PHE A 95 -18.40 -18.26 16.10
C PHE A 95 -19.60 -17.64 16.81
N SER A 96 -19.74 -17.95 18.10
CA SER A 96 -20.74 -17.37 18.99
C SER A 96 -20.10 -16.46 20.06
N GLY A 97 -20.93 -15.72 20.80
CA GLY A 97 -20.48 -14.77 21.83
C GLY A 97 -19.86 -13.49 21.25
N ILE A 98 -18.80 -12.98 21.88
CA ILE A 98 -18.15 -11.72 21.48
C ILE A 98 -17.65 -11.77 20.04
N LEU A 99 -17.07 -12.90 19.61
CA LEU A 99 -16.59 -13.08 18.23
C LEU A 99 -17.73 -13.07 17.20
N GLY A 100 -18.90 -13.62 17.56
CA GLY A 100 -20.10 -13.54 16.71
C GLY A 100 -20.60 -12.10 16.50
N VAL A 101 -20.53 -11.26 17.53
CA VAL A 101 -20.86 -9.82 17.43
C VAL A 101 -19.87 -9.10 16.50
N PHE A 102 -18.57 -9.42 16.59
CA PHE A 102 -17.56 -8.88 15.66
C PHE A 102 -17.82 -9.31 14.22
N ILE A 103 -18.29 -10.54 13.99
CA ILE A 103 -18.64 -11.04 12.64
C ILE A 103 -19.90 -10.36 12.09
N GLN A 104 -20.90 -10.05 12.92
CA GLN A 104 -22.09 -9.30 12.50
C GLN A 104 -21.79 -7.84 12.15
N ILE A 105 -20.86 -7.19 12.86
CA ILE A 105 -20.41 -5.81 12.56
C ILE A 105 -19.36 -5.79 11.43
N SER A 106 -18.73 -6.93 11.14
CA SER A 106 -17.67 -7.08 10.14
C SER A 106 -18.01 -6.58 8.73
N PRO A 107 -19.25 -6.69 8.18
CA PRO A 107 -19.56 -6.17 6.85
C PRO A 107 -19.33 -4.66 6.75
N VAL A 108 -19.75 -3.91 7.78
CA VAL A 108 -19.57 -2.45 7.84
C VAL A 108 -18.09 -2.11 7.99
N MET A 109 -17.39 -2.80 8.90
CA MET A 109 -15.96 -2.59 9.14
C MET A 109 -15.10 -2.96 7.91
N MET A 110 -15.52 -3.95 7.13
CA MET A 110 -14.84 -4.38 5.91
C MET A 110 -14.99 -3.34 4.79
N VAL A 111 -16.16 -2.71 4.65
CA VAL A 111 -16.34 -1.60 3.69
C VAL A 111 -15.48 -0.39 4.07
N ILE A 112 -15.51 0.01 5.36
CA ILE A 112 -14.66 1.10 5.87
C ILE A 112 -13.18 0.76 5.68
N GLY A 113 -12.80 -0.46 6.02
CA GLY A 113 -11.45 -1.00 5.90
C GLY A 113 -10.94 -1.06 4.46
N LEU A 114 -11.81 -1.41 3.51
CA LEU A 114 -11.53 -1.38 2.07
C LEU A 114 -11.26 0.05 1.57
N VAL A 115 -12.10 1.01 1.97
CA VAL A 115 -11.90 2.42 1.61
C VAL A 115 -10.59 2.93 2.18
N LEU A 116 -10.30 2.64 3.45
CA LEU A 116 -9.03 3.00 4.08
C LEU A 116 -7.82 2.34 3.41
N TYR A 117 -7.95 1.07 3.00
CA TYR A 117 -6.90 0.35 2.27
C TYR A 117 -6.59 1.03 0.93
N ILE A 118 -7.61 1.40 0.16
CA ILE A 118 -7.44 2.10 -1.12
C ILE A 118 -6.79 3.48 -0.89
N LEU A 119 -7.25 4.23 0.11
CA LEU A 119 -6.66 5.52 0.47
C LEU A 119 -5.20 5.38 0.91
N ALA A 120 -4.86 4.33 1.68
CA ALA A 120 -3.50 4.03 2.07
C ALA A 120 -2.63 3.68 0.84
N ALA A 121 -3.15 2.90 -0.10
CA ALA A 121 -2.47 2.59 -1.36
C ALA A 121 -2.17 3.83 -2.20
N ILE A 122 -3.16 4.70 -2.34
CA ILE A 122 -2.99 5.97 -3.05
C ILE A 122 -1.97 6.86 -2.32
N ALA A 123 -2.05 6.97 -0.99
CA ALA A 123 -1.11 7.76 -0.20
C ALA A 123 0.34 7.25 -0.33
N VAL A 124 0.53 5.93 -0.36
CA VAL A 124 1.83 5.28 -0.60
C VAL A 124 2.37 5.60 -1.98
N VAL A 125 1.55 5.45 -3.03
CA VAL A 125 1.95 5.78 -4.40
C VAL A 125 2.29 7.27 -4.54
N GLN A 126 1.53 8.16 -3.90
CA GLN A 126 1.82 9.59 -3.88
C GLN A 126 3.11 9.91 -3.12
N ALA A 127 3.35 9.26 -1.98
CA ALA A 127 4.56 9.44 -1.18
C ALA A 127 5.81 8.96 -1.93
N VAL A 128 5.72 7.82 -2.64
CA VAL A 128 6.74 7.33 -3.59
C VAL A 128 7.02 8.42 -4.62
N LYS A 129 6.00 8.83 -5.37
CA LYS A 129 6.15 9.79 -6.46
C LYS A 129 6.78 11.11 -5.98
N HIS A 130 6.34 11.64 -4.84
CA HIS A 130 6.86 12.88 -4.27
C HIS A 130 8.31 12.73 -3.80
N LYS A 131 8.64 11.65 -3.07
CA LYS A 131 9.99 11.43 -2.55
C LYS A 131 10.99 11.26 -3.70
N PHE A 132 10.64 10.52 -4.74
CA PHE A 132 11.55 10.30 -5.87
C PHE A 132 11.69 11.54 -6.78
N MET A 133 10.60 12.23 -7.12
CA MET A 133 10.70 13.47 -7.92
C MET A 133 11.45 14.58 -7.19
N HIS A 134 11.34 14.65 -5.85
CA HIS A 134 12.12 15.60 -5.05
C HIS A 134 13.59 15.19 -4.95
N THR A 135 13.91 13.89 -4.85
CA THR A 135 15.30 13.41 -4.88
C THR A 135 15.97 13.69 -6.23
N GLU A 136 15.26 13.53 -7.35
CA GLU A 136 15.80 13.87 -8.67
C GLU A 136 16.00 15.37 -8.86
N ALA A 137 15.04 16.20 -8.45
CA ALA A 137 15.16 17.66 -8.53
C ALA A 137 16.35 18.20 -7.72
N VAL A 138 16.71 17.55 -6.60
CA VAL A 138 17.90 17.90 -5.81
C VAL A 138 19.18 17.46 -6.51
N LYS A 139 19.22 16.24 -7.09
CA LYS A 139 20.38 15.72 -7.83
C LYS A 139 20.71 16.57 -9.06
N VAL A 140 19.70 16.98 -9.84
CA VAL A 140 19.90 17.86 -11.01
C VAL A 140 20.47 19.21 -10.60
N LYS A 141 19.99 19.78 -9.50
CA LYS A 141 20.45 21.10 -9.01
C LYS A 141 21.89 21.10 -8.53
N GLU A 142 22.35 20.01 -7.90
CA GLU A 142 23.75 19.83 -7.51
C GLU A 142 24.68 19.62 -8.73
N THR A 143 24.17 18.97 -9.78
CA THR A 143 24.97 18.73 -11.00
C THR A 143 25.18 20.04 -11.78
N THR A 144 24.15 20.90 -11.88
CA THR A 144 24.24 22.21 -12.56
C THR A 144 24.90 23.32 -11.74
N SER A 145 25.14 23.10 -10.43
CA SER A 145 25.79 24.09 -9.55
C SER A 145 27.30 23.86 -9.42
N ASN A 146 27.81 22.73 -9.93
CA ASN A 146 29.21 22.35 -9.92
C ASN A 146 29.89 22.48 -11.30
N GLU A 147 29.17 22.99 -12.30
CA GLU A 147 29.69 23.53 -13.57
C GLU A 147 29.71 25.07 -13.51
#